data_AF-A0A6A5VNP8-F1
#
_entry.id   AF-A0A6A5VNP8-F1
#
_cell.length_a   1.000
_cell.length_b   1.000
_cell.length_c   1.000
_cell.angle_alpha   90.00
_cell.angle_beta   90.00
_cell.angle_gamma   90.00
#
_symmetry.space_group_name_H-M   'P 1'
#
loop_
_entity.id
_entity.type
_entity.pdbx_description
1 polymer ?
#
loop_
_entity_poly.entity_id
_entity_poly.type
_entity_poly.pdbx_seq_one_letter_code
_entity_poly.pdbx_strand_id
1 'polypeptide(L)'
;MAAADTQAAPALPDYVTDPDAVLKDTDVNWRYGRAPDYSKTREVFAETKIMNHEALSLPHLVENLVKNWEVEASFKPTLSDWRTIDQEKYSFAINGSDPQDAYYMLKQGTYNAIIAPNEYYSPEYSDFASSHKTFKRMMPTFAWEVLEVYSGPPTVSFRWRHWGVMKNDYVGFNNKGEKVSAKAHGGAIDIQGVTVATVNEALQLQSIRTWFDPMDMFRQIAPNGVVKKEAVDKSLPPGDALDSPVTAEIDQTPRPAQDANETTLPDRTKSAAGDAQELMAAAGCPFVGHDGKAANKPYEPRVAMETREDGKEGENKFEHPNAPLSEGTIETLREGKQEDAERDPYVKMPESLGS
;
A
#
# COMPACT_ATOMS: atom_id res chain seq x y z
N MET A 1 -0.07 -53.30 -11.09
CA MET A 1 0.35 -51.90 -11.33
C MET A 1 -0.67 -51.02 -10.67
N ALA A 2 -0.28 -50.29 -9.62
CA ALA A 2 -1.15 -49.29 -9.00
C ALA A 2 -1.19 -48.07 -9.93
N ALA A 3 -2.39 -47.62 -10.29
CA ALA A 3 -2.58 -46.37 -10.99
C ALA A 3 -2.13 -45.25 -10.06
N ALA A 4 -1.13 -44.47 -10.47
CA ALA A 4 -0.79 -43.24 -9.79
C ALA A 4 -1.95 -42.26 -10.00
N ASP A 5 -2.60 -41.88 -8.90
CA ASP A 5 -3.52 -40.75 -8.88
C ASP A 5 -2.74 -39.49 -9.24
N THR A 6 -2.84 -39.05 -10.48
CA THR A 6 -2.38 -37.73 -10.91
C THR A 6 -3.34 -36.69 -10.33
N GLN A 7 -3.13 -36.30 -9.08
CA GLN A 7 -3.83 -35.17 -8.49
C GLN A 7 -3.51 -33.93 -9.32
N ALA A 8 -4.55 -33.34 -9.93
CA ALA A 8 -4.41 -32.13 -10.73
C ALA A 8 -3.72 -31.03 -9.91
N ALA A 9 -2.80 -30.29 -10.53
CA ALA A 9 -2.17 -29.15 -9.90
C ALA A 9 -3.27 -28.20 -9.37
N PRO A 10 -3.15 -27.70 -8.12
CA PRO A 10 -4.16 -26.81 -7.56
C PRO A 10 -4.33 -25.60 -8.47
N ALA A 11 -5.59 -25.27 -8.76
CA ALA A 11 -5.92 -24.10 -9.57
C ALA A 11 -5.45 -22.82 -8.85
N LEU A 12 -4.90 -21.87 -9.60
CA LEU A 12 -4.53 -20.58 -9.05
C LEU A 12 -5.77 -19.89 -8.46
N PRO A 13 -5.66 -19.19 -7.32
CA PRO A 13 -6.73 -18.36 -6.81
C PRO A 13 -7.19 -17.30 -7.83
N ASP A 14 -8.47 -16.97 -7.81
CA ASP A 14 -9.04 -15.93 -8.65
C ASP A 14 -8.45 -14.54 -8.36
N TYR A 15 -8.15 -14.21 -7.11
CA TYR A 15 -7.55 -12.92 -6.72
C TYR A 15 -6.12 -12.68 -7.23
N VAL A 16 -5.47 -13.69 -7.83
CA VAL A 16 -4.21 -13.50 -8.56
C VAL A 16 -4.39 -13.55 -10.08
N THR A 17 -5.53 -14.02 -10.58
CA THR A 17 -5.79 -14.14 -12.03
C THR A 17 -6.70 -13.04 -12.56
N ASP A 18 -7.47 -12.37 -11.68
CA ASP A 18 -8.40 -11.31 -12.00
C ASP A 18 -8.14 -10.09 -11.08
N PRO A 19 -7.82 -8.90 -11.63
CA PRO A 19 -7.54 -7.70 -10.83
C PRO A 19 -8.76 -7.19 -10.04
N ASP A 20 -9.96 -7.60 -10.39
CA ASP A 20 -11.23 -7.15 -9.80
C ASP A 20 -11.97 -8.29 -9.08
N ALA A 21 -11.26 -9.38 -8.75
CA ALA A 21 -11.86 -10.57 -8.14
C ALA A 21 -12.60 -10.26 -6.84
N VAL A 22 -12.00 -9.49 -5.93
CA VAL A 22 -12.61 -9.16 -4.62
C VAL A 22 -13.79 -8.20 -4.71
N LEU A 23 -13.93 -7.46 -5.83
CA LEU A 23 -15.09 -6.58 -6.07
C LEU A 23 -16.36 -7.38 -6.36
N LYS A 24 -16.21 -8.67 -6.69
CA LYS A 24 -17.29 -9.61 -7.01
C LYS A 24 -17.75 -10.41 -5.80
N ASP A 25 -17.10 -10.23 -4.65
CA ASP A 25 -17.43 -10.98 -3.43
C ASP A 25 -18.85 -10.62 -2.95
N THR A 26 -19.63 -11.65 -2.64
CA THR A 26 -20.99 -11.52 -2.09
C THR A 26 -20.94 -11.54 -0.57
N ASP A 27 -21.98 -10.98 0.07
CA ASP A 27 -22.15 -11.00 1.54
C ASP A 27 -21.04 -10.29 2.34
N VAL A 28 -20.28 -9.40 1.69
CA VAL A 28 -19.23 -8.57 2.30
C VAL A 28 -19.83 -7.32 2.94
N ASN A 29 -19.41 -7.00 4.15
CA ASN A 29 -19.79 -5.77 4.83
C ASN A 29 -18.93 -4.60 4.36
N TRP A 30 -19.24 -3.99 3.23
CA TRP A 30 -18.44 -2.88 2.70
C TRP A 30 -18.44 -1.65 3.62
N ARG A 31 -17.26 -1.03 3.82
CA ARG A 31 -17.05 0.16 4.68
C ARG A 31 -18.03 1.32 4.37
N TYR A 32 -18.47 1.43 3.11
CA TYR A 32 -19.41 2.46 2.64
C TYR A 32 -20.72 1.87 2.10
N GLY A 33 -21.09 0.67 2.54
CA GLY A 33 -22.34 -0.02 2.20
C GLY A 33 -22.42 -0.57 0.77
N ARG A 34 -21.39 -0.42 -0.06
CA ARG A 34 -21.28 -1.01 -1.40
C ARG A 34 -19.83 -1.24 -1.81
N ALA A 35 -19.63 -2.14 -2.77
CA ALA A 35 -18.34 -2.31 -3.44
C ALA A 35 -17.87 -0.99 -4.09
N PRO A 36 -16.57 -0.66 -4.00
CA PRO A 36 -16.03 0.52 -4.66
C PRO A 36 -16.00 0.36 -6.18
N ASP A 37 -16.08 1.47 -6.91
CA ASP A 37 -15.94 1.49 -8.36
C ASP A 37 -14.49 1.86 -8.73
N TYR A 38 -13.77 0.92 -9.36
CA TYR A 38 -12.41 1.13 -9.85
C TYR A 38 -12.34 1.41 -11.35
N SER A 39 -13.46 1.44 -12.07
CA SER A 39 -13.52 1.55 -13.54
C SER A 39 -12.64 2.67 -14.10
N LYS A 40 -12.72 3.89 -13.54
CA LYS A 40 -11.89 5.02 -13.97
C LYS A 40 -10.40 4.83 -13.69
N THR A 41 -10.06 4.25 -12.55
CA THR A 41 -8.66 3.94 -12.22
C THR A 41 -8.12 2.84 -13.13
N ARG A 42 -8.94 1.84 -13.49
CA ARG A 42 -8.58 0.79 -14.46
C ARG A 42 -8.40 1.34 -15.86
N GLU A 43 -9.24 2.26 -16.30
CA GLU A 43 -9.11 2.97 -17.58
C GLU A 43 -7.79 3.75 -17.63
N VAL A 44 -7.52 4.60 -16.62
CA VAL A 44 -6.26 5.35 -16.53
C VAL A 44 -5.05 4.42 -16.48
N PHE A 45 -5.13 3.32 -15.71
CA PHE A 45 -4.09 2.30 -15.68
C PHE A 45 -3.85 1.73 -17.09
N ALA A 46 -4.89 1.29 -17.79
CA ALA A 46 -4.77 0.69 -19.12
C ALA A 46 -4.17 1.65 -20.15
N GLU A 47 -4.53 2.93 -20.08
CA GLU A 47 -4.04 3.98 -20.97
C GLU A 47 -2.59 4.42 -20.69
N THR A 48 -2.15 4.38 -19.42
CA THR A 48 -0.92 5.07 -18.98
C THR A 48 0.14 4.19 -18.33
N LYS A 49 -0.14 2.89 -18.18
CA LYS A 49 0.86 1.90 -17.74
C LYS A 49 2.06 1.89 -18.69
N ILE A 50 3.23 1.56 -18.16
CA ILE A 50 4.44 1.38 -18.96
C ILE A 50 4.81 -0.09 -19.12
N MET A 51 4.21 -0.99 -18.33
CA MET A 51 4.46 -2.42 -18.39
C MET A 51 3.32 -3.20 -19.07
N ASN A 52 3.72 -4.25 -19.79
CA ASN A 52 2.80 -5.21 -20.41
C ASN A 52 3.20 -6.61 -19.96
N HIS A 53 2.53 -7.08 -18.91
CA HIS A 53 2.75 -8.42 -18.38
C HIS A 53 1.98 -9.45 -19.22
N GLU A 54 2.64 -10.55 -19.58
CA GLU A 54 1.97 -11.68 -20.21
C GLU A 54 0.94 -12.27 -19.23
N ALA A 55 -0.23 -12.68 -19.74
CA ALA A 55 -1.27 -13.28 -18.92
C ALA A 55 -0.73 -14.51 -18.18
N LEU A 56 -1.02 -14.60 -16.87
CA LEU A 56 -0.53 -15.66 -15.98
C LEU A 56 0.99 -15.69 -15.75
N SER A 57 1.75 -14.71 -16.25
CA SER A 57 3.14 -14.51 -15.83
C SER A 57 3.22 -14.10 -14.36
N LEU A 58 4.35 -14.36 -13.71
CA LEU A 58 4.55 -13.98 -12.30
C LEU A 58 4.30 -12.48 -12.04
N PRO A 59 4.79 -11.51 -12.85
CA PRO A 59 4.43 -10.10 -12.69
C PRO A 59 2.93 -9.82 -12.80
N HIS A 60 2.21 -10.51 -13.70
CA HIS A 60 0.76 -10.38 -13.82
C HIS A 60 0.04 -10.88 -12.55
N LEU A 61 0.47 -12.03 -12.02
CA LEU A 61 -0.11 -12.61 -10.79
C LEU A 61 0.15 -11.73 -9.56
N VAL A 62 1.38 -11.25 -9.39
CA VAL A 62 1.75 -10.31 -8.32
C VAL A 62 0.94 -9.02 -8.44
N GLU A 63 0.77 -8.52 -9.66
CA GLU A 63 0.05 -7.28 -9.87
C GLU A 63 -1.42 -7.37 -9.45
N ASN A 64 -2.08 -8.46 -9.81
CA ASN A 64 -3.46 -8.71 -9.42
C ASN A 64 -3.61 -8.96 -7.92
N LEU A 65 -2.67 -9.68 -7.29
CA LEU A 65 -2.68 -9.89 -5.85
C LEU A 65 -2.68 -8.56 -5.09
N VAL A 66 -1.76 -7.65 -5.43
CA VAL A 66 -1.65 -6.35 -4.76
C VAL A 66 -2.87 -5.48 -5.01
N LYS A 67 -3.41 -5.47 -6.24
CA LYS A 67 -4.64 -4.73 -6.59
C LYS A 67 -5.84 -5.21 -5.77
N ASN A 68 -6.01 -6.52 -5.62
CA ASN A 68 -7.10 -7.06 -4.79
C ASN A 68 -6.86 -6.79 -3.30
N TRP A 69 -5.63 -6.98 -2.80
CA TRP A 69 -5.27 -6.70 -1.41
C TRP A 69 -5.56 -5.25 -1.01
N GLU A 70 -5.25 -4.27 -1.87
CA GLU A 70 -5.53 -2.86 -1.60
C GLU A 70 -7.04 -2.58 -1.47
N VAL A 71 -7.86 -3.18 -2.33
CA VAL A 71 -9.31 -3.07 -2.25
C VAL A 71 -9.84 -3.63 -0.94
N GLU A 72 -9.36 -4.81 -0.51
CA GLU A 72 -9.74 -5.38 0.79
C GLU A 72 -9.31 -4.48 1.94
N ALA A 73 -8.07 -4.00 1.93
CA ALA A 73 -7.50 -3.13 2.95
C ALA A 73 -8.26 -1.82 3.14
N SER A 74 -8.69 -1.22 2.03
CA SER A 74 -9.37 0.07 2.03
C SER A 74 -10.87 -0.05 2.32
N PHE A 75 -11.53 -1.10 1.82
CA PHE A 75 -13.01 -1.14 1.76
C PHE A 75 -13.67 -2.26 2.55
N LYS A 76 -12.95 -3.29 3.00
CA LYS A 76 -13.50 -4.35 3.85
C LYS A 76 -13.08 -4.13 5.31
N PRO A 77 -13.97 -3.61 6.19
CA PRO A 77 -13.68 -3.32 7.59
C PRO A 77 -13.58 -4.58 8.46
N THR A 78 -13.99 -5.74 7.93
CA THR A 78 -14.02 -7.01 8.63
C THR A 78 -12.92 -7.92 8.10
N LEU A 79 -11.98 -8.31 8.97
CA LEU A 79 -10.78 -9.05 8.58
C LEU A 79 -11.09 -10.44 8.00
N SER A 80 -12.16 -11.09 8.46
CA SER A 80 -12.58 -12.39 7.92
C SER A 80 -12.96 -12.34 6.44
N ASP A 81 -13.30 -11.15 5.91
CA ASP A 81 -13.65 -10.96 4.51
C ASP A 81 -12.41 -10.79 3.62
N TRP A 82 -11.20 -10.75 4.20
CA TRP A 82 -9.94 -10.62 3.47
C TRP A 82 -9.41 -12.01 3.09
N ARG A 83 -9.41 -12.29 1.78
CA ARG A 83 -8.96 -13.57 1.25
C ARG A 83 -7.54 -13.54 0.69
N THR A 84 -6.99 -12.35 0.45
CA THR A 84 -5.62 -12.15 -0.06
C THR A 84 -4.52 -12.31 0.98
N ILE A 85 -4.87 -12.51 2.26
CA ILE A 85 -3.93 -12.59 3.38
C ILE A 85 -4.09 -13.88 4.17
N ASP A 86 -3.00 -14.35 4.77
CA ASP A 86 -3.02 -15.37 5.81
C ASP A 86 -3.31 -14.65 7.13
N GLN A 87 -4.57 -14.65 7.56
CA GLN A 87 -5.05 -13.78 8.66
C GLN A 87 -4.30 -13.98 9.98
N GLU A 88 -3.76 -15.18 10.23
CA GLU A 88 -3.02 -15.49 11.46
C GLU A 88 -1.58 -14.98 11.42
N LYS A 89 -0.97 -14.95 10.23
CA LYS A 89 0.45 -14.63 10.07
C LYS A 89 0.71 -13.26 9.46
N TYR A 90 -0.31 -12.64 8.87
CA TYR A 90 -0.19 -11.41 8.12
C TYR A 90 0.48 -10.29 8.93
N SER A 91 1.53 -9.74 8.35
CA SER A 91 2.19 -8.55 8.85
C SER A 91 2.68 -7.66 7.70
N PHE A 92 2.78 -6.36 7.97
CA PHE A 92 3.35 -5.40 7.04
C PHE A 92 4.33 -4.46 7.75
N ALA A 93 5.40 -4.06 7.08
CA ALA A 93 6.41 -3.14 7.59
C ALA A 93 6.89 -2.20 6.47
N ILE A 94 7.14 -0.93 6.83
CA ILE A 94 7.50 0.13 5.89
C ILE A 94 8.83 0.75 6.30
N ASN A 95 9.76 0.89 5.36
CA ASN A 95 11.03 1.62 5.54
C ASN A 95 11.84 1.20 6.78
N GLY A 96 11.80 -0.11 7.11
CA GLY A 96 12.51 -0.67 8.26
C GLY A 96 11.81 -0.51 9.61
N SER A 97 10.53 -0.11 9.63
CA SER A 97 9.70 -0.13 10.85
C SER A 97 9.48 -1.56 11.36
N ASP A 98 9.06 -1.66 12.62
CA ASP A 98 8.58 -2.93 13.16
C ASP A 98 7.32 -3.41 12.40
N PRO A 99 7.15 -4.73 12.19
CA PRO A 99 5.96 -5.28 11.56
C PRO A 99 4.68 -4.98 12.35
N GLN A 100 3.63 -4.62 11.63
CA GLN A 100 2.29 -4.36 12.14
C GLN A 100 1.29 -5.38 11.57
N ASP A 101 0.24 -5.70 12.32
CA ASP A 101 -0.78 -6.66 11.92
C ASP A 101 -1.89 -6.02 11.05
N ALA A 102 -2.84 -6.85 10.59
CA ALA A 102 -3.96 -6.38 9.79
C ALA A 102 -4.95 -5.50 10.58
N TYR A 103 -5.06 -5.67 11.90
CA TYR A 103 -5.94 -4.85 12.73
C TYR A 103 -5.42 -3.42 12.85
N TYR A 104 -4.10 -3.25 12.93
CA TYR A 104 -3.45 -1.95 12.84
C TYR A 104 -3.75 -1.28 11.49
N MET A 105 -3.62 -2.01 10.37
CA MET A 105 -3.98 -1.51 9.04
C MET A 105 -5.44 -1.05 8.97
N LEU A 106 -6.38 -1.86 9.47
CA LEU A 106 -7.81 -1.53 9.50
C LEU A 106 -8.11 -0.26 10.31
N LYS A 107 -7.44 -0.11 11.46
CA LYS A 107 -7.62 1.01 12.38
C LYS A 107 -7.06 2.32 11.81
N GLN A 108 -5.84 2.28 11.28
CA GLN A 108 -5.15 3.49 10.80
C GLN A 108 -5.62 3.90 9.40
N GLY A 109 -5.85 2.93 8.53
CA GLY A 109 -5.99 3.14 7.08
C GLY A 109 -4.64 3.11 6.37
N THR A 110 -4.69 2.75 5.09
CA THR A 110 -3.51 2.51 4.24
C THR A 110 -2.54 3.69 4.21
N TYR A 111 -3.03 4.92 4.02
CA TYR A 111 -2.17 6.12 4.02
C TYR A 111 -1.46 6.37 5.36
N ASN A 112 -2.20 6.28 6.48
CA ASN A 112 -1.64 6.47 7.82
C ASN A 112 -0.66 5.36 8.20
N ALA A 113 -0.88 4.15 7.69
CA ALA A 113 -0.03 3.01 7.91
C ALA A 113 1.32 3.10 7.17
N ILE A 114 1.38 3.82 6.03
CA ILE A 114 2.57 3.85 5.17
C ILE A 114 3.34 5.17 5.16
N ILE A 115 2.73 6.28 5.58
CA ILE A 115 3.37 7.60 5.57
C ILE A 115 3.77 7.99 6.99
N ALA A 116 5.08 8.00 7.24
CA ALA A 116 5.63 8.50 8.50
C ALA A 116 5.38 10.01 8.67
N PRO A 117 5.22 10.50 9.93
CA PRO A 117 5.08 11.92 10.22
C PRO A 117 6.21 12.76 9.59
N ASN A 118 5.83 13.83 8.88
CA ASN A 118 6.73 14.74 8.21
C ASN A 118 6.14 16.16 8.15
N GLU A 119 6.83 17.08 7.47
CA GLU A 119 6.43 18.50 7.42
C GLU A 119 5.17 18.80 6.59
N TYR A 120 4.64 17.80 5.86
CA TYR A 120 3.43 17.89 5.03
C TYR A 120 2.27 17.06 5.60
N TYR A 121 2.58 15.92 6.22
CA TYR A 121 1.60 14.93 6.64
C TYR A 121 1.96 14.28 7.96
N SER A 122 0.98 14.00 8.81
CA SER A 122 1.16 13.18 10.00
C SER A 122 -0.09 12.32 10.29
N PRO A 123 0.08 11.00 10.49
CA PRO A 123 -1.00 10.12 10.95
C PRO A 123 -1.51 10.49 12.36
N GLU A 124 -0.73 11.23 13.16
CA GLU A 124 -1.15 11.66 14.51
C GLU A 124 -2.29 12.69 14.48
N TYR A 125 -2.45 13.41 13.37
CA TYR A 125 -3.46 14.47 13.20
C TYR A 125 -4.45 14.16 12.06
N SER A 126 -4.47 12.92 11.58
CA SER A 126 -5.31 12.49 10.46
C SER A 126 -5.90 11.11 10.73
N ASP A 127 -7.22 11.00 10.65
CA ASP A 127 -7.93 9.71 10.74
C ASP A 127 -8.08 9.05 9.36
N PHE A 128 -8.70 7.87 9.34
CA PHE A 128 -8.98 7.13 8.11
C PHE A 128 -9.73 7.98 7.08
N ALA A 129 -10.76 8.72 7.49
CA ALA A 129 -11.59 9.49 6.58
C ALA A 129 -10.86 10.74 6.06
N SER A 130 -10.16 11.48 6.94
CA SER A 130 -9.41 12.68 6.56
C SER A 130 -8.24 12.35 5.65
N SER A 131 -7.51 11.26 5.91
CA SER A 131 -6.40 10.81 5.06
C SER A 131 -6.88 10.47 3.64
N HIS A 132 -7.95 9.68 3.53
CA HIS A 132 -8.56 9.35 2.24
C HIS A 132 -9.07 10.60 1.53
N LYS A 133 -9.70 11.52 2.25
CA LYS A 133 -10.17 12.80 1.71
C LYS A 133 -9.02 13.63 1.16
N THR A 134 -7.92 13.77 1.90
CA THR A 134 -6.71 14.49 1.48
C THR A 134 -6.17 13.95 0.16
N PHE A 135 -5.85 12.66 0.09
CA PHE A 135 -5.17 12.11 -1.08
C PHE A 135 -6.12 11.89 -2.27
N LYS A 136 -7.34 11.41 -2.04
CA LYS A 136 -8.32 11.16 -3.12
C LYS A 136 -8.85 12.44 -3.74
N ARG A 137 -9.03 13.52 -2.96
CA ARG A 137 -9.41 14.82 -3.51
C ARG A 137 -8.29 15.35 -4.40
N MET A 138 -7.04 15.31 -3.93
CA MET A 138 -5.88 15.78 -4.66
C MET A 138 -5.63 14.98 -5.96
N MET A 139 -5.65 13.65 -5.86
CA MET A 139 -5.43 12.71 -6.96
C MET A 139 -6.60 11.73 -7.08
N PRO A 140 -7.63 12.04 -7.88
CA PRO A 140 -8.82 11.19 -8.02
C PRO A 140 -8.54 9.79 -8.60
N THR A 141 -7.44 9.64 -9.33
CA THR A 141 -6.96 8.38 -9.87
C THR A 141 -5.49 8.20 -9.47
N PHE A 142 -5.19 7.12 -8.77
CA PHE A 142 -3.84 6.76 -8.33
C PHE A 142 -3.61 5.29 -8.66
N ALA A 143 -3.10 5.06 -9.87
CA ALA A 143 -2.87 3.72 -10.40
C ALA A 143 -1.62 3.09 -9.76
N TRP A 144 -1.51 1.77 -9.89
CA TRP A 144 -0.39 0.99 -9.38
C TRP A 144 -0.04 -0.12 -10.36
N GLU A 145 1.27 -0.35 -10.58
CA GLU A 145 1.77 -1.41 -11.44
C GLU A 145 3.06 -2.01 -10.92
N VAL A 146 3.28 -3.28 -11.28
CA VAL A 146 4.56 -3.96 -11.08
C VAL A 146 5.50 -3.54 -12.20
N LEU A 147 6.68 -3.05 -11.85
CA LEU A 147 7.73 -2.69 -12.81
C LEU A 147 8.64 -3.86 -13.14
N GLU A 148 8.96 -4.69 -12.14
CA GLU A 148 9.92 -5.78 -12.28
C GLU A 148 9.76 -6.76 -11.13
N VAL A 149 9.93 -8.06 -11.39
CA VAL A 149 9.93 -9.12 -10.35
C VAL A 149 11.28 -9.81 -10.35
N TYR A 150 11.89 -9.94 -9.17
CA TYR A 150 13.22 -10.50 -8.98
C TYR A 150 13.20 -11.93 -8.42
N SER A 151 12.13 -12.35 -7.75
CA SER A 151 11.98 -13.71 -7.21
C SER A 151 10.52 -14.18 -7.17
N GLY A 152 10.30 -15.49 -7.26
CA GLY A 152 8.99 -16.13 -7.15
C GLY A 152 8.65 -16.61 -5.73
N PRO A 153 7.45 -17.18 -5.52
CA PRO A 153 7.03 -17.73 -4.23
C PRO A 153 8.01 -18.80 -3.69
N PRO A 154 8.13 -18.96 -2.37
CA PRO A 154 7.32 -18.32 -1.32
C PRO A 154 7.75 -16.88 -0.99
N THR A 155 8.94 -16.44 -1.40
CA THR A 155 9.45 -15.09 -1.12
C THR A 155 9.58 -14.30 -2.42
N VAL A 156 8.57 -13.51 -2.72
CA VAL A 156 8.47 -12.68 -3.92
C VAL A 156 9.07 -11.31 -3.66
N SER A 157 10.03 -10.89 -4.48
CA SER A 157 10.61 -9.55 -4.43
C SER A 157 10.36 -8.83 -5.74
N PHE A 158 9.90 -7.59 -5.68
CA PHE A 158 9.49 -6.85 -6.87
C PHE A 158 9.60 -5.34 -6.68
N ARG A 159 9.80 -4.64 -7.79
CA ARG A 159 9.75 -3.17 -7.88
C ARG A 159 8.41 -2.75 -8.45
N TRP A 160 7.89 -1.64 -7.97
CA TRP A 160 6.57 -1.13 -8.32
C TRP A 160 6.56 0.39 -8.45
N ARG A 161 5.49 0.91 -9.04
CA ARG A 161 5.17 2.33 -8.96
C ARG A 161 3.70 2.59 -8.68
N HIS A 162 3.43 3.69 -7.99
CA HIS A 162 2.13 4.32 -7.87
C HIS A 162 2.16 5.64 -8.63
N TRP A 163 1.16 5.94 -9.45
CA TRP A 163 1.13 7.21 -10.16
C TRP A 163 -0.26 7.80 -10.34
N GLY A 164 -0.32 9.12 -10.42
CA GLY A 164 -1.56 9.87 -10.62
C GLY A 164 -1.28 11.30 -11.09
N VAL A 165 -2.35 12.08 -11.25
CA VAL A 165 -2.27 13.50 -11.61
C VAL A 165 -2.79 14.33 -10.45
N MET A 166 -2.03 15.34 -10.04
CA MET A 166 -2.45 16.30 -9.01
C MET A 166 -3.47 17.29 -9.59
N LYS A 167 -4.74 16.86 -9.64
CA LYS A 167 -5.83 17.63 -10.24
C LYS A 167 -6.35 18.74 -9.33
N ASN A 168 -6.29 18.53 -8.02
CA ASN A 168 -6.79 19.48 -7.03
C ASN A 168 -5.72 19.80 -5.98
N ASP A 169 -5.95 20.87 -5.22
CA ASP A 169 -5.07 21.31 -4.15
C ASP A 169 -4.85 20.19 -3.11
N TYR A 170 -3.62 20.06 -2.64
CA TYR A 170 -3.31 19.29 -1.45
C TYR A 170 -3.75 20.07 -0.21
N VAL A 171 -4.43 19.39 0.71
CA VAL A 171 -4.73 19.90 2.05
C VAL A 171 -4.58 18.76 3.05
N GLY A 172 -3.69 18.90 4.01
CA GLY A 172 -3.41 17.89 5.04
C GLY A 172 -2.91 18.54 6.34
N PHE A 173 -2.53 17.72 7.32
CA PHE A 173 -1.96 18.18 8.58
C PHE A 173 -0.55 17.62 8.75
N ASN A 174 0.41 18.47 9.13
CA ASN A 174 1.79 18.03 9.33
C ASN A 174 2.07 17.50 10.74
N ASN A 175 3.32 17.11 10.99
CA ASN A 175 3.81 16.65 12.30
C ASN A 175 3.74 17.68 13.44
N LYS A 176 3.34 18.93 13.17
CA LYS A 176 3.09 19.96 14.17
C LYS A 176 1.59 20.21 14.40
N GLY A 177 0.72 19.51 13.67
CA GLY A 177 -0.72 19.73 13.66
C GLY A 177 -1.14 21.01 12.91
N GLU A 178 -0.26 21.56 12.07
CA GLU A 178 -0.57 22.69 11.21
C GLU A 178 -1.26 22.19 9.94
N LYS A 179 -2.26 22.94 9.46
CA LYS A 179 -2.87 22.70 8.14
C LYS A 179 -1.90 23.14 7.07
N VAL A 180 -1.48 22.20 6.25
CA VAL A 180 -0.57 22.41 5.12
C VAL A 180 -1.38 22.34 3.85
N SER A 181 -1.18 23.32 2.96
CA SER A 181 -1.75 23.30 1.63
C SER A 181 -0.75 23.60 0.52
N ALA A 182 -0.95 22.94 -0.63
CA ALA A 182 -0.20 23.17 -1.85
C ALA A 182 -1.16 23.26 -3.04
N LYS A 183 -0.94 24.23 -3.92
CA LYS A 183 -1.78 24.45 -5.09
C LYS A 183 -1.59 23.36 -6.13
N ALA A 184 -2.70 22.92 -6.72
CA ALA A 184 -2.67 21.98 -7.83
C ALA A 184 -1.81 22.54 -8.98
N HIS A 185 -0.84 21.75 -9.43
CA HIS A 185 -0.03 22.08 -10.59
C HIS A 185 -0.39 21.25 -11.83
N GLY A 186 -1.37 20.33 -11.74
CA GLY A 186 -1.82 19.49 -12.86
C GLY A 186 -0.80 18.44 -13.33
N GLY A 187 0.36 18.38 -12.68
CA GLY A 187 1.46 17.48 -13.06
C GLY A 187 1.23 16.05 -12.57
N ALA A 188 2.07 15.14 -13.08
CA ALA A 188 2.10 13.77 -12.62
C ALA A 188 2.83 13.66 -11.27
N ILE A 189 2.31 12.79 -10.41
CA ILE A 189 2.98 12.29 -9.22
C ILE A 189 3.24 10.81 -9.50
N ASP A 190 4.50 10.37 -9.45
CA ASP A 190 4.95 9.00 -9.70
C ASP A 190 5.95 8.62 -8.61
N ILE A 191 5.53 7.74 -7.69
CA ILE A 191 6.37 7.23 -6.62
C ILE A 191 6.69 5.77 -6.89
N GLN A 192 7.92 5.38 -6.56
CA GLN A 192 8.39 4.02 -6.76
C GLN A 192 8.93 3.43 -5.47
N GLY A 193 8.89 2.10 -5.40
CA GLY A 193 9.44 1.37 -4.28
C GLY A 193 9.74 -0.08 -4.63
N VAL A 194 10.25 -0.77 -3.64
CA VAL A 194 10.51 -2.21 -3.69
C VAL A 194 9.77 -2.89 -2.55
N THR A 195 9.27 -4.09 -2.81
CA THR A 195 8.59 -4.92 -1.82
C THR A 195 9.18 -6.31 -1.82
N VAL A 196 9.37 -6.87 -0.64
CA VAL A 196 9.62 -8.30 -0.41
C VAL A 196 8.42 -8.84 0.35
N ALA A 197 7.71 -9.77 -0.26
CA ALA A 197 6.51 -10.39 0.29
C ALA A 197 6.70 -11.90 0.42
N THR A 198 6.33 -12.45 1.58
CA THR A 198 6.21 -13.89 1.78
C THR A 198 4.75 -14.29 1.60
N VAL A 199 4.50 -15.34 0.83
CA VAL A 199 3.16 -15.91 0.59
C VAL A 199 3.12 -17.39 0.94
N ASN A 200 1.95 -17.89 1.35
CA ASN A 200 1.71 -19.32 1.53
C ASN A 200 1.42 -20.04 0.20
N GLU A 201 1.13 -21.35 0.24
CA GLU A 201 0.80 -22.16 -0.94
C GLU A 201 -0.48 -21.69 -1.66
N ALA A 202 -1.39 -21.06 -0.94
CA ALA A 202 -2.58 -20.44 -1.50
C ALA A 202 -2.30 -19.05 -2.09
N LEU A 203 -1.05 -18.57 -2.10
CA LEU A 203 -0.64 -17.22 -2.53
C LEU A 203 -1.22 -16.09 -1.66
N GLN A 204 -1.54 -16.40 -0.40
CA GLN A 204 -1.96 -15.41 0.58
C GLN A 204 -0.75 -14.75 1.25
N LEU A 205 -0.81 -13.45 1.45
CA LEU A 205 0.26 -12.64 2.06
C LEU A 205 0.43 -12.99 3.54
N GLN A 206 1.66 -13.34 3.94
CA GLN A 206 2.06 -13.59 5.33
C GLN A 206 2.94 -12.46 5.89
N SER A 207 3.90 -11.95 5.12
CA SER A 207 4.79 -10.87 5.56
C SER A 207 5.10 -9.96 4.40
N ILE A 208 4.88 -8.65 4.57
CA ILE A 208 5.16 -7.63 3.55
C ILE A 208 6.18 -6.66 4.12
N ARG A 209 7.30 -6.49 3.43
CA ARG A 209 8.26 -5.42 3.73
C ARG A 209 8.40 -4.53 2.50
N THR A 210 8.11 -3.26 2.66
CA THR A 210 8.14 -2.28 1.56
C THR A 210 9.09 -1.15 1.88
N TRP A 211 9.88 -0.74 0.89
CA TRP A 211 10.80 0.38 0.96
C TRP A 211 10.54 1.35 -0.19
N PHE A 212 10.38 2.62 0.15
CA PHE A 212 10.23 3.72 -0.80
C PHE A 212 10.61 5.04 -0.13
N ASP A 213 10.86 6.09 -0.90
CA ASP A 213 11.08 7.43 -0.34
C ASP A 213 9.72 8.09 -0.02
N PRO A 214 9.34 8.22 1.27
CA PRO A 214 8.04 8.78 1.64
C PRO A 214 7.95 10.27 1.32
N MET A 215 9.08 10.96 1.15
CA MET A 215 9.13 12.37 0.80
C MET A 215 9.05 12.60 -0.71
N ASP A 216 9.27 11.59 -1.54
CA ASP A 216 9.22 11.74 -3.00
C ASP A 216 7.86 12.25 -3.46
N MET A 217 6.77 11.68 -2.93
CA MET A 217 5.41 12.16 -3.17
C MET A 217 5.28 13.64 -2.83
N PHE A 218 5.72 14.06 -1.63
CA PHE A 218 5.56 15.44 -1.17
C PHE A 218 6.42 16.45 -1.93
N ARG A 219 7.62 16.05 -2.36
CA ARG A 219 8.45 16.86 -3.26
C ARG A 219 7.78 17.03 -4.62
N GLN A 220 6.99 16.06 -5.07
CA GLN A 220 6.20 16.18 -6.30
C GLN A 220 4.91 16.99 -6.10
N ILE A 221 4.26 16.92 -4.92
CA ILE A 221 3.09 17.75 -4.54
C ILE A 221 3.48 19.23 -4.45
N ALA A 222 4.65 19.51 -3.89
CA ALA A 222 5.14 20.86 -3.62
C ALA A 222 6.57 21.03 -4.15
N PRO A 223 6.77 21.05 -5.49
CA PRO A 223 8.11 21.10 -6.09
C PRO A 223 8.87 22.39 -5.76
N ASN A 224 8.14 23.45 -5.41
CA ASN A 224 8.68 24.75 -4.99
C ASN A 224 8.60 24.95 -3.45
N GLY A 225 8.30 23.89 -2.69
CA GLY A 225 8.10 23.95 -1.24
C GLY A 225 6.68 24.33 -0.81
N VAL A 226 6.42 24.22 0.50
CA VAL A 226 5.11 24.47 1.12
C VAL A 226 4.66 25.92 0.90
N VAL A 227 3.47 26.11 0.32
CA VAL A 227 2.95 27.45 -0.03
C VAL A 227 2.16 28.09 1.11
N LYS A 228 1.55 27.30 2.01
CA LYS A 228 0.79 27.83 3.16
C LYS A 228 0.74 26.83 4.33
N LYS A 229 1.08 27.31 5.53
CA LYS A 229 0.90 26.61 6.81
C LYS A 229 -0.02 27.46 7.68
N GLU A 230 -1.06 26.87 8.22
CA GLU A 230 -2.06 27.57 9.04
C GLU A 230 -2.28 26.83 10.36
N ALA A 231 -2.46 27.60 11.43
CA ALA A 231 -2.95 27.05 12.69
C ALA A 231 -4.38 26.53 12.51
N VAL A 232 -4.72 25.50 13.27
CA VAL A 232 -5.99 24.79 13.16
C VAL A 232 -6.66 24.79 14.52
N ASP A 233 -7.97 25.01 14.54
CA ASP A 233 -8.76 24.76 15.74
C ASP A 233 -8.79 23.24 16.03
N LYS A 234 -8.02 22.84 17.05
CA LYS A 234 -7.89 21.44 17.48
C LYS A 234 -9.15 20.88 18.13
N SER A 235 -10.20 21.69 18.34
CA SER A 235 -11.49 21.22 18.83
C SER A 235 -12.36 20.58 17.75
N LEU A 236 -12.06 20.81 16.47
CA LEU A 236 -12.79 20.24 15.35
C LEU A 236 -12.30 18.81 15.01
N PRO A 237 -13.20 17.91 14.59
CA PRO A 237 -12.81 16.64 13.98
C PRO A 237 -11.88 16.86 12.75
N PRO A 238 -10.90 15.97 12.48
CA PRO A 238 -9.94 16.16 11.39
C PRO A 238 -10.58 16.41 10.02
N GLY A 239 -11.67 15.71 9.71
CA GLY A 239 -12.41 15.87 8.45
C GLY A 239 -13.03 17.27 8.25
N ASP A 240 -13.49 17.91 9.34
CA ASP A 240 -14.09 19.25 9.33
C ASP A 240 -13.01 20.33 9.35
N ALA A 241 -11.93 20.10 10.10
CA ALA A 241 -10.76 20.97 10.12
C ALA A 241 -10.10 21.11 8.73
N LEU A 242 -10.12 20.04 7.91
CA LEU A 242 -9.65 20.08 6.53
C LEU A 242 -10.43 21.07 5.66
N ASP A 243 -11.75 21.21 5.87
CA ASP A 243 -12.61 22.10 5.09
C ASP A 243 -12.80 23.49 5.74
N SER A 244 -12.39 23.65 7.01
CA SER A 244 -12.54 24.91 7.74
C SER A 244 -11.76 26.07 7.08
N PRO A 245 -12.39 27.26 6.90
CA PRO A 245 -11.76 28.45 6.34
C PRO A 245 -10.95 29.26 7.37
N VAL A 246 -10.87 28.82 8.64
CA VAL A 246 -10.46 29.69 9.76
C VAL A 246 -8.94 29.92 9.84
N THR A 247 -8.57 31.19 9.71
CA THR A 247 -7.40 31.85 10.31
C THR A 247 -7.65 32.10 11.80
N ALA A 248 -7.18 31.23 12.70
CA ALA A 248 -7.17 31.51 14.13
C ALA A 248 -5.80 31.20 14.73
N GLU A 249 -5.17 32.21 15.33
CA GLU A 249 -3.99 32.04 16.18
C GLU A 249 -4.40 31.35 17.47
N ILE A 250 -3.87 30.16 17.78
CA ILE A 250 -4.09 29.60 19.13
C ILE A 250 -2.89 28.77 19.64
N ASP A 251 -2.51 29.16 20.86
CA ASP A 251 -1.81 28.49 21.97
C ASP A 251 -1.06 27.16 21.71
N GLN A 252 0.26 27.22 21.95
CA GLN A 252 1.25 26.16 21.69
C GLN A 252 1.40 25.14 22.83
N THR A 253 0.53 25.13 23.85
CA THR A 253 0.70 24.22 24.98
C THR A 253 0.26 22.78 24.67
N PRO A 254 1.16 21.76 24.77
CA PRO A 254 0.78 20.36 24.68
C PRO A 254 -0.04 19.98 25.92
N ARG A 255 -1.16 19.26 25.75
CA ARG A 255 -1.89 18.64 26.87
C ARG A 255 -1.50 17.16 26.97
N PRO A 256 -1.16 16.65 28.16
CA PRO A 256 -0.93 15.23 28.37
C PRO A 256 -2.23 14.42 28.22
N ALA A 257 -2.09 13.16 27.79
CA ALA A 257 -3.17 12.21 27.75
C ALA A 257 -3.80 12.06 29.15
N GLN A 258 -5.09 12.35 29.28
CA GLN A 258 -5.83 12.01 30.50
C GLN A 258 -6.11 10.51 30.50
N ASP A 259 -5.85 9.88 31.65
CA ASP A 259 -6.03 8.47 31.93
C ASP A 259 -7.41 7.98 31.50
N ALA A 260 -7.43 7.02 30.56
CA ALA A 260 -8.64 6.33 30.13
C ALA A 260 -9.05 5.33 31.22
N ASN A 261 -9.62 5.83 32.31
CA ASN A 261 -10.34 5.01 33.26
C ASN A 261 -11.60 5.72 33.77
N GLU A 262 -12.55 5.96 32.88
CA GLU A 262 -13.96 5.92 33.26
C GLU A 262 -14.84 5.68 32.03
N THR A 263 -15.57 4.57 32.06
CA THR A 263 -16.56 4.18 31.06
C THR A 263 -17.83 4.99 31.27
N THR A 264 -18.28 5.74 30.28
CA THR A 264 -19.71 6.00 30.05
C THR A 264 -19.93 6.41 28.59
N LEU A 265 -20.53 5.50 27.81
CA LEU A 265 -21.10 5.80 26.51
C LEU A 265 -22.35 6.67 26.70
N PRO A 266 -22.49 7.84 26.05
CA PRO A 266 -23.75 8.56 26.05
C PRO A 266 -24.79 7.85 25.17
N ASP A 267 -25.97 7.68 25.76
CA ASP A 267 -27.18 7.06 25.24
C ASP A 267 -27.62 7.68 23.90
N ARG A 268 -27.66 6.85 22.85
CA ARG A 268 -28.19 7.20 21.53
C ARG A 268 -29.69 6.97 21.51
N THR A 269 -30.44 7.85 22.17
CA THR A 269 -31.85 8.02 21.84
C THR A 269 -32.22 9.51 21.85
N LYS A 270 -32.61 9.99 20.66
CA LYS A 270 -33.14 11.33 20.31
C LYS A 270 -32.09 12.37 19.87
N SER A 271 -31.80 12.40 18.57
CA SER A 271 -32.06 13.59 17.73
C SER A 271 -31.73 13.33 16.27
N ALA A 272 -32.59 13.92 15.41
CA ALA A 272 -32.44 14.17 13.99
C ALA A 272 -32.16 12.99 13.03
N ALA A 273 -33.23 12.39 12.54
CA ALA A 273 -33.26 11.61 11.29
C ALA A 273 -33.05 12.50 10.02
N GLY A 274 -32.33 13.62 10.13
CA GLY A 274 -32.15 14.62 9.07
C GLY A 274 -30.74 14.66 8.44
N ASP A 275 -29.69 14.23 9.16
CA ASP A 275 -28.32 14.61 8.80
C ASP A 275 -27.58 13.61 7.91
N ALA A 276 -28.12 12.40 7.73
CA ALA A 276 -27.53 11.40 6.84
C ALA A 276 -27.62 11.78 5.35
N GLN A 277 -28.63 12.59 4.97
CA GLN A 277 -28.85 12.99 3.58
C GLN A 277 -27.92 14.17 3.18
N GLU A 278 -27.58 15.04 4.12
CA GLU A 278 -26.75 16.23 3.88
C GLU A 278 -25.25 15.88 3.84
N LEU A 279 -24.82 14.90 4.65
CA LEU A 279 -23.48 14.30 4.54
C LEU A 279 -23.27 13.51 3.24
N MET A 280 -24.34 12.98 2.63
CA MET A 280 -24.26 12.35 1.29
C MET A 280 -24.18 13.38 0.15
N ALA A 281 -24.67 14.60 0.35
CA ALA A 281 -24.58 15.68 -0.65
C ALA A 281 -23.20 16.36 -0.66
N ALA A 282 -22.51 16.43 0.48
CA ALA A 282 -21.14 16.94 0.59
C ALA A 282 -20.05 15.93 0.19
N ALA A 283 -20.41 14.64 0.09
CA ALA A 283 -19.51 13.54 -0.30
C ALA A 283 -19.76 13.05 -1.74
N GLY A 284 -20.23 13.93 -2.63
CA GLY A 284 -20.52 13.62 -4.02
C GLY A 284 -19.34 12.95 -4.73
N CYS A 285 -19.52 11.69 -5.13
CA CYS A 285 -18.64 10.95 -6.04
C CYS A 285 -18.41 11.75 -7.34
N PRO A 286 -17.18 12.17 -7.68
CA PRO A 286 -16.90 12.84 -8.94
C PRO A 286 -15.94 11.98 -9.78
N PHE A 287 -16.48 10.95 -10.44
CA PHE A 287 -15.81 10.32 -11.59
C PHE A 287 -16.03 11.19 -12.83
N VAL A 288 -15.29 12.30 -12.94
CA VAL A 288 -15.23 13.14 -14.16
C VAL A 288 -13.77 13.63 -14.34
N GLY A 289 -13.18 13.37 -15.52
CA GLY A 289 -11.74 13.59 -15.86
C GLY A 289 -11.28 15.05 -15.80
N HIS A 290 -9.98 15.39 -15.76
CA HIS A 290 -9.01 15.31 -16.88
C HIS A 290 -7.56 15.65 -16.45
N ASP A 291 -6.58 15.10 -17.18
CA ASP A 291 -5.26 15.58 -17.67
C ASP A 291 -4.30 16.53 -16.89
N GLY A 292 -3.05 16.09 -16.72
CA GLY A 292 -1.95 16.45 -17.65
C GLY A 292 -0.74 17.29 -17.19
N LYS A 293 0.38 16.59 -16.93
CA LYS A 293 1.78 16.85 -17.39
C LYS A 293 2.81 17.51 -16.45
N ALA A 294 3.80 16.66 -16.07
CA ALA A 294 5.27 16.77 -16.25
C ALA A 294 6.00 18.08 -15.87
N ALA A 295 7.24 18.14 -15.41
CA ALA A 295 8.35 17.29 -14.92
C ALA A 295 9.52 18.32 -14.75
N ASN A 296 10.56 18.23 -13.92
CA ASN A 296 11.78 17.42 -14.05
C ASN A 296 12.95 18.20 -13.38
N LYS A 297 13.68 17.53 -12.48
CA LYS A 297 15.17 17.38 -12.21
C LYS A 297 16.22 18.40 -12.76
N PRO A 298 17.53 18.37 -12.34
CA PRO A 298 18.27 17.42 -11.46
C PRO A 298 19.24 18.05 -10.39
N TYR A 299 19.81 17.23 -9.50
CA TYR A 299 20.96 17.56 -8.62
C TYR A 299 22.06 16.50 -8.74
N GLU A 300 23.33 16.92 -8.61
CA GLU A 300 24.53 16.10 -8.79
C GLU A 300 25.24 15.72 -7.47
N PRO A 301 25.96 14.58 -7.43
CA PRO A 301 26.25 13.80 -6.23
C PRO A 301 27.63 14.10 -5.63
N ARG A 302 27.88 13.62 -4.39
CA ARG A 302 29.24 13.54 -3.82
C ARG A 302 29.72 12.10 -3.65
N VAL A 303 30.92 11.94 -4.18
CA VAL A 303 31.81 10.81 -4.46
C VAL A 303 32.23 9.96 -3.24
N ALA A 304 32.40 8.67 -3.52
CA ALA A 304 32.92 7.58 -2.70
C ALA A 304 34.46 7.46 -2.76
N MET A 305 35.09 6.77 -1.80
CA MET A 305 36.37 6.02 -1.91
C MET A 305 36.53 5.18 -0.61
N GLU A 306 37.06 3.95 -0.52
CA GLU A 306 37.70 2.94 -1.41
C GLU A 306 37.86 1.62 -0.57
N THR A 307 37.45 0.42 -1.05
CA THR A 307 38.25 -0.78 -1.51
C THR A 307 39.43 -1.26 -0.64
N ARG A 308 39.81 -2.53 -0.43
CA ARG A 308 39.57 -3.94 -0.88
C ARG A 308 40.31 -4.86 0.17
N GLU A 309 40.20 -6.19 0.30
CA GLU A 309 40.58 -7.32 -0.58
C GLU A 309 40.08 -8.65 0.06
N ASP A 310 39.61 -9.61 -0.74
CA ASP A 310 40.20 -10.97 -0.88
C ASP A 310 39.34 -11.87 -1.77
N GLY A 311 40.02 -12.62 -2.64
CA GLY A 311 39.44 -13.23 -3.84
C GLY A 311 38.87 -14.65 -3.69
N LYS A 312 38.06 -15.01 -4.71
CA LYS A 312 38.08 -16.26 -5.49
C LYS A 312 36.97 -16.21 -6.53
N GLU A 313 37.36 -16.21 -7.80
CA GLU A 313 36.47 -16.35 -8.95
C GLU A 313 35.86 -17.76 -8.96
N GLY A 314 34.55 -17.86 -8.70
CA GLY A 314 33.71 -18.93 -9.19
C GLY A 314 32.88 -18.36 -10.34
N GLU A 315 33.01 -18.93 -11.54
CA GLU A 315 32.22 -18.57 -12.71
C GLU A 315 30.73 -18.92 -12.46
N ASN A 316 29.99 -18.01 -11.81
CA ASN A 316 28.54 -18.02 -11.87
C ASN A 316 28.12 -17.40 -13.20
N LYS A 317 27.85 -18.23 -14.20
CA LYS A 317 27.04 -17.82 -15.34
C LYS A 317 25.65 -17.49 -14.81
N PHE A 318 25.38 -16.21 -14.57
CA PHE A 318 24.03 -15.71 -14.40
C PHE A 318 23.29 -15.89 -15.73
N GLU A 319 22.41 -16.88 -15.79
CA GLU A 319 21.46 -16.98 -16.89
C GLU A 319 20.35 -15.94 -16.69
N HIS A 320 19.92 -15.35 -17.80
CA HIS A 320 18.95 -14.25 -17.84
C HIS A 320 17.57 -14.74 -17.36
N PRO A 321 16.82 -13.97 -16.54
CA PRO A 321 15.53 -14.37 -15.95
C PRO A 321 14.36 -14.57 -16.93
N ASN A 322 14.63 -14.48 -18.24
CA ASN A 322 13.68 -14.81 -19.31
C ASN A 322 14.02 -16.16 -19.97
N ALA A 323 15.03 -16.88 -19.47
CA ALA A 323 15.35 -18.21 -19.93
C ALA A 323 14.30 -19.21 -19.40
N PRO A 324 13.83 -20.15 -20.24
CA PRO A 324 12.98 -21.23 -19.76
C PRO A 324 13.72 -22.03 -18.67
N LEU A 325 12.99 -22.37 -17.60
CA LEU A 325 13.54 -23.16 -16.50
C LEU A 325 14.07 -24.50 -17.02
N SER A 326 15.22 -24.92 -16.50
CA SER A 326 15.78 -26.23 -16.84
C SER A 326 14.87 -27.36 -16.34
N GLU A 327 14.88 -28.51 -17.02
CA GLU A 327 14.07 -29.67 -16.60
C GLU A 327 14.38 -30.12 -15.16
N GLY A 328 15.64 -30.00 -14.71
CA GLY A 328 16.05 -30.30 -13.33
C GLY A 328 15.52 -29.31 -12.30
N THR A 329 15.43 -28.01 -12.66
CA THR A 329 14.80 -26.99 -11.81
C THR A 329 13.29 -27.25 -11.67
N ILE A 330 12.64 -27.66 -12.76
CA ILE A 330 11.22 -28.03 -12.75
C ILE A 330 10.97 -29.27 -11.88
N GLU A 331 11.85 -30.26 -11.91
CA GLU A 331 11.74 -31.48 -11.09
C GLU A 331 11.99 -31.21 -9.60
N THR A 332 12.96 -30.36 -9.28
CA THR A 332 13.26 -29.94 -7.89
C THR A 332 12.10 -29.16 -7.26
N LEU A 333 11.48 -28.25 -8.03
CA LEU A 333 10.27 -27.53 -7.62
C LEU A 333 9.06 -28.46 -7.45
N ARG A 334 8.96 -29.55 -8.24
CA ARG A 334 7.89 -30.56 -8.12
C ARG A 334 8.00 -31.40 -6.86
N GLU A 335 9.21 -31.62 -6.35
CA GLU A 335 9.44 -32.36 -5.11
C GLU A 335 9.32 -31.52 -3.83
N GLY A 336 8.99 -30.22 -3.96
CA GLY A 336 8.90 -29.31 -2.82
C GLY A 336 10.25 -29.01 -2.15
N LYS A 337 11.36 -29.23 -2.86
CA LYS A 337 12.71 -28.89 -2.39
C LYS A 337 13.15 -27.56 -2.99
N GLN A 338 13.69 -26.69 -2.16
CA GLN A 338 14.33 -25.45 -2.60
C GLN A 338 15.81 -25.74 -2.90
N GLU A 339 16.33 -25.27 -4.03
CA GLU A 339 17.79 -25.25 -4.26
C GLU A 339 18.47 -24.42 -3.16
N ASP A 340 19.55 -24.95 -2.58
CA ASP A 340 20.39 -24.30 -1.56
C ASP A 340 19.72 -23.94 -0.21
N ALA A 341 18.70 -24.71 0.23
CA ALA A 341 18.11 -24.56 1.57
C ALA A 341 19.12 -24.64 2.74
N GLU A 342 20.30 -25.25 2.54
CA GLU A 342 21.36 -25.37 3.55
C GLU A 342 22.21 -24.09 3.73
N ARG A 343 21.97 -23.02 2.96
CA ARG A 343 22.76 -21.78 3.01
C ARG A 343 22.03 -20.55 3.53
N ASP A 344 20.82 -20.70 4.08
CA ASP A 344 20.10 -19.58 4.70
C ASP A 344 20.66 -19.28 6.11
N PRO A 345 21.31 -18.13 6.34
CA PRO A 345 21.86 -17.75 7.64
C PRO A 345 20.79 -17.49 8.72
N TYR A 346 19.50 -17.56 8.39
CA TYR A 346 18.39 -17.33 9.31
C TYR A 346 17.59 -18.60 9.67
N VAL A 347 17.96 -19.78 9.14
CA VAL A 347 17.33 -21.06 9.53
C VAL A 347 18.16 -21.73 10.63
N LYS A 348 17.68 -21.66 11.89
CA LYS A 348 18.19 -22.53 12.96
C LYS A 348 17.52 -23.90 12.88
N MET A 349 18.32 -24.94 12.62
CA MET A 349 17.89 -26.33 12.70
C MET A 349 17.45 -26.70 14.12
N PRO A 350 16.39 -27.52 14.31
CA PRO A 350 16.03 -28.06 15.61
C PRO A 350 17.12 -29.05 16.09
N GLU A 351 17.52 -28.92 17.36
CA GLU A 351 18.44 -29.85 18.02
C GLU A 351 17.85 -31.27 18.00
N SER A 352 18.66 -32.24 17.56
CA SER A 352 18.30 -33.65 17.56
C SER A 352 18.00 -34.10 18.99
N LEU A 353 16.78 -34.57 19.24
CA LEU A 353 16.47 -35.39 20.41
C LEU A 353 17.29 -36.69 20.29
N GLY A 354 18.32 -36.79 21.13
CA GLY A 354 19.16 -37.98 21.24
C GLY A 354 18.44 -39.12 21.97
N SER A 355 18.66 -40.31 21.41
CA SER A 355 18.50 -41.69 21.94
C SER A 355 17.11 -42.17 22.33
#